data_AF-A0A101HBK0-F1
#
_entry.id   AF-A0A101HBK0-F1
#
_cell.length_a   1.000
_cell.length_b   1.000
_cell.length_c   1.000
_cell.angle_alpha   90.00
_cell.angle_beta   90.00
_cell.angle_gamma   90.00
#
_symmetry.space_group_name_H-M   'P 1'
#
loop_
_entity.id
_entity.type
_entity.pdbx_description
1 polymer ?
#
loop_
_entity_poly.entity_id
_entity_poly.type
_entity_poly.pdbx_seq_one_letter_code
_entity_poly.pdbx_strand_id
1 'polypeptide(L)'
;MAKFKVVHYINQFYAGIGGEEKADHMPEAIKGAVGPGLAFQAAFGEQAEIVATIVCGDSFYNENMEKARETILGMVKQCSPDLFVAGPAFNAGRYGVACGDIASSVQNSLGVKALSGMYLENPGVDLYKKSIYLIETKNSAVDMRNAIKKMVSLGLKLLKSEEILTPQEEGYLKRGFRKNYFADKRGSHRAIDMLIQKMKKDPFTTEFAMPTFDRVNPNPAIKDMSQTKIAIVTSGGIVPKGNPDHIESSSASKYGKYDISKFRDLTDQDHETAHGGYDPTFANLDSDRVIPVDVLRDMEKEGRIGELFNFFYATTGNGTSVANAKAFAAEIAKDLISNDVQAVILTST
;
A
#
# COMPACT_ATOMS: atom_id res chain seq x y z
N MET A 1 6.94 -37.38 -19.10
CA MET A 1 5.84 -36.62 -18.47
C MET A 1 5.41 -35.53 -19.43
N ALA A 2 4.13 -35.15 -19.44
CA ALA A 2 3.69 -34.00 -20.22
C ALA A 2 4.35 -32.72 -19.67
N LYS A 3 4.81 -31.83 -20.56
CA LYS A 3 5.38 -30.54 -20.17
C LYS A 3 4.29 -29.63 -19.63
N PHE A 4 4.58 -28.88 -18.57
CA PHE A 4 3.68 -27.83 -18.10
C PHE A 4 3.55 -26.72 -19.14
N LYS A 5 2.35 -26.18 -19.30
CA LYS A 5 2.06 -25.09 -20.22
C LYS A 5 2.18 -23.75 -19.51
N VAL A 6 2.97 -22.86 -20.07
CA VAL A 6 3.19 -21.51 -19.54
C VAL A 6 2.66 -20.49 -20.53
N VAL A 7 1.92 -19.51 -20.04
CA VAL A 7 1.64 -18.28 -20.79
C VAL A 7 2.47 -17.15 -20.20
N HIS A 8 3.18 -16.43 -21.07
CA HIS A 8 4.06 -15.34 -20.69
C HIS A 8 3.44 -14.00 -21.11
N TYR A 9 3.35 -13.04 -20.20
CA TYR A 9 2.87 -11.69 -20.49
C TYR A 9 4.04 -10.70 -20.51
N ILE A 10 4.12 -9.93 -21.60
CA ILE A 10 5.12 -8.87 -21.79
C ILE A 10 4.51 -7.59 -22.37
N ASN A 11 5.24 -6.47 -22.24
CA ASN A 11 4.87 -5.23 -22.92
C ASN A 11 5.39 -5.17 -24.36
N GLN A 12 4.99 -4.12 -25.08
CA GLN A 12 5.37 -3.86 -26.47
C GLN A 12 6.90 -3.78 -26.66
N PHE A 13 7.62 -3.23 -25.67
CA PHE A 13 9.06 -3.06 -25.74
C PHE A 13 9.78 -4.41 -25.71
N TYR A 14 9.43 -5.27 -24.74
CA TYR A 14 10.02 -6.61 -24.65
C TYR A 14 9.58 -7.54 -25.78
N ALA A 15 8.43 -7.27 -26.40
CA ALA A 15 7.99 -7.97 -27.60
C ALA A 15 8.74 -7.55 -28.87
N GLY A 16 9.52 -6.46 -28.83
CA GLY A 16 10.21 -5.92 -30.00
C GLY A 16 9.29 -5.14 -30.96
N ILE A 17 8.12 -4.69 -30.51
CA ILE A 17 7.15 -3.94 -31.30
C ILE A 17 7.52 -2.45 -31.39
N GLY A 18 8.03 -1.88 -30.31
CA GLY A 18 8.42 -0.47 -30.22
C GLY A 18 8.56 0.02 -28.79
N GLY A 19 8.95 1.27 -28.61
CA GLY A 19 9.08 1.93 -27.32
C GLY A 19 7.78 2.62 -26.89
N GLU A 20 7.89 3.90 -26.53
CA GLU A 20 6.77 4.73 -26.07
C GLU A 20 5.77 5.00 -27.21
N GLU A 21 6.27 5.10 -28.45
CA GLU A 21 5.47 5.36 -29.65
C GLU A 21 4.51 4.22 -30.03
N LYS A 22 4.67 3.04 -29.40
CA LYS A 22 3.80 1.87 -29.53
C LYS A 22 3.16 1.45 -28.20
N ALA A 23 3.20 2.31 -27.19
CA ALA A 23 2.64 2.00 -25.87
C ALA A 23 1.11 1.85 -25.86
N ASP A 24 0.43 2.22 -26.95
CA ASP A 24 -0.99 2.05 -27.19
C ASP A 24 -1.35 0.69 -27.85
N HIS A 25 -0.37 -0.21 -28.03
CA HIS A 25 -0.60 -1.52 -28.67
C HIS A 25 -1.68 -2.32 -27.95
N MET A 26 -2.69 -2.75 -28.71
CA MET A 26 -3.77 -3.58 -28.19
C MET A 26 -3.27 -4.98 -27.76
N PRO A 27 -3.96 -5.66 -26.84
CA PRO A 27 -3.63 -7.03 -26.48
C PRO A 27 -3.55 -7.95 -27.69
N GLU A 28 -2.47 -8.71 -27.79
CA GLU A 28 -2.20 -9.66 -28.87
C GLU A 28 -1.61 -10.94 -28.28
N ALA A 29 -2.05 -12.11 -28.78
CA ALA A 29 -1.49 -13.40 -28.40
C ALA A 29 -0.62 -13.96 -29.53
N ILE A 30 0.67 -14.16 -29.26
CA ILE A 30 1.64 -14.75 -30.17
C ILE A 30 1.90 -16.19 -29.73
N LYS A 31 1.88 -17.14 -30.67
CA LYS A 31 2.18 -18.54 -30.37
C LYS A 31 3.67 -18.71 -30.04
N GLY A 32 3.96 -19.39 -28.93
CA GLY A 32 5.33 -19.65 -28.48
C GLY A 32 5.98 -18.51 -27.70
N ALA A 33 7.30 -18.62 -27.52
CA ALA A 33 8.11 -17.70 -26.73
C ALA A 33 8.59 -16.49 -27.55
N VAL A 34 8.38 -15.28 -27.03
CA VAL A 34 8.87 -14.01 -27.63
C VAL A 34 9.67 -13.22 -26.60
N GLY A 35 10.71 -12.51 -27.05
CA GLY A 35 11.48 -11.60 -26.20
C GLY A 35 12.12 -12.32 -24.99
N PRO A 36 11.92 -11.84 -23.75
CA PRO A 36 12.38 -12.52 -22.53
C PRO A 36 11.82 -13.95 -22.38
N GLY A 37 10.71 -14.27 -23.05
CA GLY A 37 10.14 -15.62 -23.09
C GLY A 37 11.13 -16.66 -23.60
N LEU A 38 12.05 -16.30 -24.50
CA LEU A 38 13.08 -17.22 -24.97
C LEU A 38 14.02 -17.66 -23.85
N ALA A 39 14.38 -16.73 -22.96
CA ALA A 39 15.22 -17.02 -21.80
C ALA A 39 14.46 -17.83 -20.74
N PHE A 40 13.15 -17.58 -20.57
CA PHE A 40 12.29 -18.44 -19.75
C PHE A 40 12.21 -19.86 -20.31
N GLN A 41 11.94 -20.02 -21.61
CA GLN A 41 11.87 -21.32 -22.28
C GLN A 41 13.16 -22.12 -22.09
N ALA A 42 14.32 -21.48 -22.25
CA ALA A 42 15.61 -22.13 -22.01
C ALA A 42 15.81 -22.53 -20.54
N ALA A 43 15.38 -21.68 -19.60
CA ALA A 43 15.51 -21.95 -18.17
C ALA A 43 14.53 -23.02 -17.65
N PHE A 44 13.33 -23.11 -18.22
CA PHE A 44 12.37 -24.19 -17.91
C PHE A 44 12.84 -25.56 -18.43
N GLY A 45 13.61 -25.58 -19.52
CA GLY A 45 14.16 -26.80 -20.11
C GLY A 45 13.06 -27.77 -20.55
N GLU A 46 13.13 -29.01 -20.07
CA GLU A 46 12.14 -30.04 -20.41
C GLU A 46 10.91 -30.05 -19.50
N GLN A 47 10.90 -29.25 -18.43
CA GLN A 47 9.81 -29.31 -17.43
C GLN A 47 8.58 -28.51 -17.84
N ALA A 48 8.76 -27.41 -18.58
CA ALA A 48 7.68 -26.54 -19.00
C ALA A 48 7.97 -25.91 -20.37
N GLU A 49 6.92 -25.47 -21.05
CA GLU A 49 7.01 -24.78 -22.34
C GLU A 49 6.10 -23.55 -22.37
N ILE A 50 6.56 -22.49 -23.02
CA ILE A 50 5.75 -21.30 -23.30
C ILE A 50 4.89 -21.59 -24.53
N VAL A 51 3.60 -21.82 -24.30
CA VAL A 51 2.64 -22.12 -25.37
C VAL A 51 2.19 -20.85 -26.08
N ALA A 52 2.16 -19.72 -25.37
CA ALA A 52 1.84 -18.41 -25.93
C ALA A 52 2.51 -17.29 -25.13
N THR A 53 2.82 -16.20 -25.85
CA THR A 53 3.22 -14.92 -25.28
C THR A 53 2.11 -13.90 -25.56
N ILE A 54 1.59 -13.27 -24.52
CA ILE A 54 0.62 -12.20 -24.63
C ILE A 54 1.35 -10.86 -24.53
N VAL A 55 1.09 -9.98 -25.48
CA VAL A 55 1.69 -8.65 -25.58
C VAL A 55 0.61 -7.61 -25.39
N CYS A 56 0.85 -6.58 -24.59
CA CYS A 56 -0.02 -5.42 -24.49
C CYS A 56 0.80 -4.15 -24.21
N GLY A 57 0.43 -3.05 -24.85
CA GLY A 57 1.06 -1.76 -24.65
C GLY A 57 0.82 -1.20 -23.25
N ASP A 58 1.88 -0.64 -22.64
CA ASP A 58 1.82 -0.11 -21.29
C ASP A 58 0.74 0.98 -21.11
N SER A 59 0.60 1.90 -22.06
CA SER A 59 -0.41 2.97 -22.00
C SER A 59 -1.81 2.40 -22.23
N PHE A 60 -1.99 1.52 -23.22
CA PHE A 60 -3.28 0.90 -23.50
C PHE A 60 -3.82 0.17 -22.27
N TYR A 61 -2.99 -0.65 -21.61
CA TYR A 61 -3.42 -1.39 -20.42
C TYR A 61 -3.82 -0.45 -19.28
N ASN A 62 -3.03 0.58 -19.00
CA ASN A 62 -3.29 1.47 -17.86
C ASN A 62 -4.49 2.40 -18.11
N GLU A 63 -4.74 2.82 -19.35
CA GLU A 63 -5.89 3.65 -19.72
C GLU A 63 -7.20 2.85 -19.89
N ASN A 64 -7.11 1.56 -20.22
CA ASN A 64 -8.26 0.69 -20.53
C ASN A 64 -8.25 -0.59 -19.69
N MET A 65 -7.89 -0.48 -18.41
CA MET A 65 -7.54 -1.63 -17.55
C MET A 65 -8.58 -2.74 -17.55
N GLU A 66 -9.87 -2.44 -17.40
CA GLU A 66 -10.92 -3.46 -17.38
C GLU A 66 -11.02 -4.20 -18.71
N LYS A 67 -11.05 -3.46 -19.83
CA LYS A 67 -11.14 -4.02 -21.18
C LYS A 67 -9.91 -4.83 -21.55
N ALA A 68 -8.72 -4.32 -21.22
CA ALA A 68 -7.46 -5.02 -21.44
C ALA A 68 -7.41 -6.32 -20.63
N ARG A 69 -7.77 -6.26 -19.34
CA ARG A 69 -7.85 -7.43 -18.44
C ARG A 69 -8.81 -8.49 -18.97
N GLU A 70 -10.03 -8.12 -19.34
CA GLU A 70 -11.02 -9.06 -19.88
C GLU A 70 -10.51 -9.75 -21.17
N THR A 71 -9.96 -8.95 -22.09
CA THR A 71 -9.40 -9.46 -23.35
C THR A 71 -8.28 -10.47 -23.11
N ILE A 72 -7.33 -10.11 -22.23
CA ILE A 72 -6.18 -10.97 -21.91
C ILE A 72 -6.62 -12.22 -21.16
N LEU A 73 -7.57 -12.13 -20.22
CA LEU A 73 -8.12 -13.31 -19.55
C LEU A 73 -8.76 -14.28 -20.54
N GLY A 74 -9.46 -13.77 -21.56
CA GLY A 74 -9.99 -14.57 -22.67
C GLY A 74 -8.88 -15.31 -23.42
N MET A 75 -7.79 -14.63 -23.78
CA MET A 75 -6.62 -15.22 -24.45
C MET A 75 -5.95 -16.29 -23.59
N VAL A 76 -5.71 -16.01 -22.30
CA VAL A 76 -5.10 -16.96 -21.35
C VAL A 76 -5.95 -18.22 -21.22
N LYS A 77 -7.27 -18.06 -21.11
CA LYS A 77 -8.21 -19.19 -20.98
C LYS A 77 -8.16 -20.12 -22.19
N GLN A 78 -8.04 -19.58 -23.41
CA GLN A 78 -7.90 -20.37 -24.63
C GLN A 78 -6.62 -21.22 -24.65
N CYS A 79 -5.54 -20.74 -24.01
CA CYS A 79 -4.28 -21.49 -23.92
C CYS A 79 -4.29 -22.60 -22.86
N SER A 80 -5.22 -22.55 -21.89
CA SER A 80 -5.29 -23.48 -20.74
C SER A 80 -3.92 -23.74 -20.08
N PRO A 81 -3.23 -22.69 -19.58
CA PRO A 81 -1.92 -22.84 -18.96
C PRO A 81 -1.98 -23.40 -17.53
N ASP A 82 -0.88 -24.02 -17.13
CA ASP A 82 -0.64 -24.44 -15.74
C ASP A 82 0.02 -23.32 -14.92
N LEU A 83 0.77 -22.43 -15.59
CA LEU A 83 1.45 -21.28 -15.01
C LEU A 83 1.29 -20.04 -15.88
N PHE A 84 1.05 -18.89 -15.25
CA PHE A 84 1.09 -17.59 -15.88
C PHE A 84 2.26 -16.77 -15.32
N VAL A 85 3.12 -16.26 -16.19
CA VAL A 85 4.27 -15.45 -15.82
C VAL A 85 4.10 -14.06 -16.42
N ALA A 86 4.14 -13.00 -15.61
CA ALA A 86 4.14 -11.62 -16.11
C ALA A 86 5.49 -10.96 -15.84
N GLY A 87 6.06 -10.26 -16.81
CA GLY A 87 7.36 -9.59 -16.62
C GLY A 87 8.57 -10.49 -16.97
N PRO A 88 9.76 -10.23 -16.39
CA PRO A 88 10.03 -9.31 -15.28
C PRO A 88 9.86 -7.84 -15.68
N ALA A 89 9.32 -7.02 -14.78
CA ALA A 89 9.06 -5.60 -15.00
C ALA A 89 10.16 -4.65 -14.47
N PHE A 90 11.06 -5.13 -13.61
CA PHE A 90 12.12 -4.31 -12.99
C PHE A 90 11.52 -3.01 -12.40
N ASN A 91 12.09 -1.84 -12.68
CA ASN A 91 11.58 -0.55 -12.22
C ASN A 91 10.65 0.16 -13.23
N ALA A 92 10.09 -0.55 -14.21
CA ALA A 92 9.15 0.04 -15.16
C ALA A 92 7.76 0.18 -14.51
N GLY A 93 7.35 1.41 -14.19
CA GLY A 93 6.15 1.69 -13.40
C GLY A 93 4.84 1.18 -14.02
N ARG A 94 4.42 1.73 -15.17
CA ARG A 94 3.18 1.33 -15.87
C ARG A 94 3.14 -0.17 -16.17
N TYR A 95 4.26 -0.71 -16.62
CA TYR A 95 4.40 -2.13 -16.93
C TYR A 95 4.30 -3.02 -15.70
N GLY A 96 4.90 -2.62 -14.57
CA GLY A 96 4.83 -3.36 -13.31
C GLY A 96 3.42 -3.40 -12.74
N VAL A 97 2.68 -2.28 -12.81
CA VAL A 97 1.25 -2.25 -12.44
C VAL A 97 0.44 -3.21 -13.31
N ALA A 98 0.64 -3.18 -14.63
CA ALA A 98 -0.04 -4.09 -15.56
C ALA A 98 0.30 -5.57 -15.27
N CYS A 99 1.58 -5.90 -15.08
CA CYS A 99 2.03 -7.25 -14.74
C CYS A 99 1.38 -7.76 -13.45
N GLY A 100 1.32 -6.92 -12.41
CA GLY A 100 0.74 -7.29 -11.13
C GLY A 100 -0.77 -7.51 -11.21
N ASP A 101 -1.47 -6.59 -11.88
CA ASP A 101 -2.91 -6.66 -12.10
C ASP A 101 -3.31 -7.92 -12.87
N ILE A 102 -2.68 -8.17 -14.02
CA ILE A 102 -3.07 -9.28 -14.88
C ILE A 102 -2.72 -10.63 -14.25
N ALA A 103 -1.56 -10.75 -13.61
CA ALA A 103 -1.19 -11.98 -12.90
C ALA A 103 -2.13 -12.27 -11.73
N SER A 104 -2.51 -11.24 -10.96
CA SER A 104 -3.50 -11.38 -9.88
C SER A 104 -4.88 -11.78 -10.43
N SER A 105 -5.29 -11.19 -11.56
CA SER A 105 -6.57 -11.47 -12.21
C SER A 105 -6.64 -12.89 -12.77
N VAL A 106 -5.56 -13.36 -13.40
CA VAL A 106 -5.47 -14.75 -13.89
C VAL A 106 -5.57 -15.74 -12.74
N GLN A 107 -4.89 -15.48 -11.61
CA GLN A 107 -4.97 -16.36 -10.45
C GLN A 107 -6.37 -16.41 -9.85
N ASN A 108 -7.01 -15.26 -9.67
CA ASN A 108 -8.32 -15.17 -9.03
C ASN A 108 -9.46 -15.68 -9.93
N SER A 109 -9.42 -15.37 -11.22
CA SER A 109 -10.52 -15.67 -12.15
C SER A 109 -10.39 -17.03 -12.83
N LEU A 110 -9.18 -17.51 -13.06
CA LEU A 110 -8.93 -18.77 -13.79
C LEU A 110 -8.35 -19.87 -12.90
N GLY A 111 -7.95 -19.57 -11.66
CA GLY A 111 -7.32 -20.55 -10.76
C GLY A 111 -5.91 -20.99 -11.20
N VAL A 112 -5.31 -20.29 -12.16
CA VAL A 112 -3.98 -20.59 -12.69
C VAL A 112 -2.92 -19.98 -11.79
N LYS A 113 -1.88 -20.74 -11.46
CA LYS A 113 -0.76 -20.25 -10.63
C LYS A 113 -0.07 -19.10 -11.36
N ALA A 114 0.17 -17.98 -10.67
CA ALA A 114 0.76 -16.80 -11.30
C ALA A 114 1.90 -16.19 -10.49
N LEU A 115 2.91 -15.65 -11.18
CA LEU A 115 4.00 -14.90 -10.55
C LEU A 115 4.52 -13.79 -11.46
N SER A 116 5.20 -12.82 -10.86
CA SER A 116 5.90 -11.76 -11.57
C SER A 116 7.26 -11.46 -10.93
N GLY A 117 8.04 -10.56 -11.53
CA GLY A 117 9.33 -10.10 -11.00
C GLY A 117 9.44 -8.59 -11.11
N MET A 118 9.72 -7.90 -10.00
CA MET A 118 9.68 -6.44 -9.91
C MET A 118 10.78 -5.92 -8.98
N TYR A 119 11.26 -4.70 -9.26
CA TYR A 119 12.13 -3.96 -8.35
C TYR A 119 11.32 -3.46 -7.15
N LEU A 120 11.92 -3.37 -5.96
CA LEU A 120 11.23 -3.03 -4.71
C LEU A 120 10.42 -1.72 -4.79
N GLU A 121 10.93 -0.72 -5.53
CA GLU A 121 10.27 0.59 -5.69
C GLU A 121 9.25 0.65 -6.83
N ASN A 122 9.04 -0.45 -7.56
CA ASN A 122 8.04 -0.48 -8.61
C ASN A 122 6.63 -0.34 -7.98
N PRO A 123 5.77 0.59 -8.44
CA PRO A 123 4.41 0.78 -7.91
C PRO A 123 3.56 -0.49 -7.87
N GLY A 124 3.78 -1.44 -8.79
CA GLY A 124 3.10 -2.73 -8.80
C GLY A 124 3.39 -3.60 -7.57
N VAL A 125 4.52 -3.39 -6.89
CA VAL A 125 4.88 -4.13 -5.67
C VAL A 125 3.89 -3.86 -4.56
N ASP A 126 3.63 -2.60 -4.24
CA ASP A 126 2.75 -2.26 -3.12
C ASP A 126 1.30 -2.65 -3.37
N LEU A 127 0.87 -2.59 -4.64
CA LEU A 127 -0.46 -2.98 -5.05
C LEU A 127 -0.68 -4.51 -5.00
N TYR A 128 0.31 -5.31 -5.42
CA TYR A 128 0.09 -6.73 -5.73
C TYR A 128 0.93 -7.74 -4.93
N LYS A 129 1.91 -7.32 -4.11
CA LYS A 129 2.73 -8.25 -3.30
C LYS A 129 1.91 -9.15 -2.36
N LYS A 130 0.73 -8.69 -1.93
CA LYS A 130 -0.17 -9.51 -1.10
C LYS A 130 -0.87 -10.59 -1.94
N SER A 131 -1.24 -10.29 -3.18
CA SER A 131 -2.06 -11.15 -4.04
C SER A 131 -1.26 -12.24 -4.74
N ILE A 132 -0.08 -11.92 -5.25
CA ILE A 132 0.76 -12.85 -6.04
C ILE A 132 2.21 -12.88 -5.51
N TYR A 133 2.96 -13.89 -5.94
CA TYR A 133 4.40 -13.91 -5.69
C TYR A 133 5.12 -12.96 -6.65
N LEU A 134 5.92 -12.06 -6.09
CA LEU A 134 6.76 -11.12 -6.82
C LEU A 134 8.22 -11.42 -6.51
N ILE A 135 8.99 -11.92 -7.47
CA ILE A 135 10.43 -12.05 -7.34
C ILE A 135 11.08 -10.67 -7.25
N GLU A 136 11.96 -10.47 -6.27
CA GLU A 136 12.76 -9.25 -6.17
C GLU A 136 13.80 -9.22 -7.30
N THR A 137 13.69 -8.23 -8.17
CA THR A 137 14.66 -7.98 -9.25
C THR A 137 15.48 -6.73 -8.96
N LYS A 138 16.56 -6.50 -9.72
CA LYS A 138 17.26 -5.21 -9.72
C LYS A 138 16.44 -4.14 -10.45
N ASN A 139 16.94 -2.90 -10.45
CA ASN A 139 16.26 -1.78 -11.09
C ASN A 139 16.19 -1.83 -12.63
N SER A 140 17.00 -2.66 -13.30
CA SER A 140 17.06 -2.71 -14.77
C SER A 140 17.20 -4.11 -15.37
N ALA A 141 16.90 -4.21 -16.67
CA ALA A 141 16.97 -5.43 -17.46
C ALA A 141 18.38 -6.04 -17.60
N VAL A 142 19.43 -5.36 -17.15
CA VAL A 142 20.80 -5.92 -17.13
C VAL A 142 20.85 -7.23 -16.31
N ASP A 143 20.01 -7.35 -15.29
CA ASP A 143 19.93 -8.54 -14.43
C ASP A 143 18.93 -9.60 -14.92
N MET A 144 18.44 -9.49 -16.17
CA MET A 144 17.32 -10.30 -16.67
C MET A 144 17.52 -11.81 -16.55
N ARG A 145 18.70 -12.33 -16.89
CA ARG A 145 18.96 -13.77 -16.79
C ARG A 145 18.87 -14.26 -15.34
N ASN A 146 19.31 -13.47 -14.37
CA ASN A 146 19.25 -13.84 -12.96
C ASN A 146 17.81 -13.76 -12.42
N ALA A 147 17.09 -12.69 -12.77
CA ALA A 147 15.67 -12.56 -12.43
C ALA A 147 14.85 -13.73 -12.97
N ILE A 148 15.04 -14.09 -14.25
CA ILE A 148 14.36 -15.22 -14.90
C ILE A 148 14.67 -16.55 -14.20
N LYS A 149 15.94 -16.81 -13.85
CA LYS A 149 16.32 -18.04 -13.12
C LYS A 149 15.55 -18.19 -11.80
N LYS A 150 15.44 -17.11 -11.02
CA LYS A 150 14.68 -17.10 -9.76
C LYS A 150 13.18 -17.30 -10.00
N MET A 151 12.62 -16.59 -10.98
CA MET A 151 11.20 -16.72 -11.37
C MET A 151 10.85 -18.13 -11.84
N VAL A 152 11.72 -18.77 -12.63
CA VAL A 152 11.55 -20.16 -13.08
C VAL A 152 11.62 -21.13 -11.90
N SER A 153 12.60 -20.97 -11.00
CA SER A 153 12.73 -21.82 -9.83
C SER A 153 11.47 -21.79 -8.97
N LEU A 154 10.97 -20.59 -8.66
CA LEU A 154 9.73 -20.43 -7.90
C LEU A 154 8.50 -20.93 -8.68
N GLY A 155 8.43 -20.65 -9.99
CA GLY A 155 7.34 -21.11 -10.84
C GLY A 155 7.22 -22.63 -10.93
N LEU A 156 8.35 -23.33 -11.01
CA LEU A 156 8.37 -24.80 -11.00
C LEU A 156 7.94 -25.37 -9.64
N LYS A 157 8.37 -24.76 -8.53
CA LYS A 157 7.88 -25.15 -7.19
C LYS A 157 6.38 -24.96 -7.07
N LEU A 158 5.87 -23.81 -7.53
CA LEU A 158 4.44 -23.54 -7.60
C LEU A 158 3.73 -24.62 -8.40
N LEU A 159 4.18 -24.91 -9.62
CA LEU A 159 3.59 -25.95 -10.49
C LEU A 159 3.52 -27.31 -9.80
N LYS A 160 4.61 -27.74 -9.17
CA LYS A 160 4.72 -29.02 -8.45
C LYS A 160 4.05 -29.04 -7.07
N SER A 161 3.51 -27.91 -6.63
CA SER A 161 2.91 -27.74 -5.30
C SER A 161 3.88 -28.08 -4.17
N GLU A 162 5.16 -27.75 -4.36
CA GLU A 162 6.20 -27.87 -3.33
C GLU A 162 6.04 -26.77 -2.27
N GLU A 163 6.61 -26.98 -1.07
CA GLU A 163 6.61 -25.94 -0.05
C GLU A 163 7.42 -24.73 -0.53
N ILE A 164 6.81 -23.55 -0.42
CA ILE A 164 7.47 -22.27 -0.68
C ILE A 164 8.09 -21.80 0.64
N LEU A 165 9.41 -21.66 0.65
CA LEU A 165 10.18 -21.27 1.83
C LEU A 165 10.13 -19.75 2.05
N THR A 166 11.06 -19.21 2.83
CA THR A 166 11.05 -17.79 3.20
C THR A 166 11.35 -16.88 1.99
N PRO A 167 10.95 -15.59 2.05
CA PRO A 167 11.31 -14.58 1.06
C PRO A 167 12.82 -14.55 0.73
N GLN A 168 13.67 -14.77 1.75
CA GLN A 168 15.12 -14.75 1.63
C GLN A 168 15.66 -15.97 0.87
N GLU A 169 15.07 -17.14 1.08
CA GLU A 169 15.50 -18.38 0.42
C GLU A 169 15.02 -18.47 -1.03
N GLU A 170 13.79 -18.02 -1.28
CA GLU A 170 13.15 -18.11 -2.60
C GLU A 170 13.35 -16.84 -3.45
N GLY A 171 13.74 -15.72 -2.84
CA GLY A 171 14.00 -14.45 -3.51
C GLY A 171 12.75 -13.66 -3.91
N TYR A 172 11.59 -13.91 -3.29
CA TYR A 172 10.38 -13.10 -3.49
C TYR A 172 10.26 -11.98 -2.45
N LEU A 173 9.56 -10.91 -2.81
CA LEU A 173 9.30 -9.75 -1.96
C LEU A 173 8.37 -10.11 -0.79
N LYS A 174 8.66 -9.57 0.40
CA LYS A 174 7.86 -9.82 1.61
C LYS A 174 6.39 -9.43 1.37
N ARG A 175 5.49 -10.41 1.55
CA ARG A 175 4.06 -10.29 1.26
C ARG A 175 3.21 -9.83 2.46
N GLY A 176 3.81 -9.69 3.64
CA GLY A 176 3.11 -9.28 4.87
C GLY A 176 2.33 -10.40 5.58
N PHE A 177 2.41 -11.64 5.10
CA PHE A 177 1.84 -12.80 5.80
C PHE A 177 2.74 -13.21 6.98
N ARG A 178 2.11 -13.49 8.12
CA ARG A 178 2.78 -14.05 9.31
C ARG A 178 2.51 -15.55 9.36
N LYS A 179 3.56 -16.36 9.33
CA LYS A 179 3.52 -17.82 9.50
C LYS A 179 4.26 -18.16 10.79
N ASN A 180 3.66 -18.98 11.63
CA ASN A 180 4.36 -19.54 12.79
C ASN A 180 5.38 -20.56 12.31
N TYR A 181 6.57 -20.57 12.91
CA TYR A 181 7.62 -21.54 12.64
C TYR A 181 8.33 -21.90 13.94
N PHE A 182 8.95 -23.08 13.97
CA PHE A 182 9.83 -23.49 15.05
C PHE A 182 11.27 -23.10 14.71
N ALA A 183 11.88 -22.29 15.56
CA ALA A 183 13.29 -21.91 15.44
C ALA A 183 14.17 -22.90 16.21
N ASP A 184 15.38 -23.15 15.71
CA ASP A 184 16.34 -24.08 16.33
C ASP A 184 16.76 -23.65 17.74
N LYS A 185 16.86 -22.34 17.96
CA LYS A 185 17.21 -21.73 19.25
C LYS A 185 15.99 -21.05 19.85
N ARG A 186 15.88 -21.03 21.19
CA ARG A 186 14.86 -20.24 21.91
C ARG A 186 15.02 -18.73 21.69
N GLY A 187 13.92 -17.98 21.76
CA GLY A 187 13.91 -16.53 21.51
C GLY A 187 14.88 -15.72 22.38
N SER A 188 15.01 -16.09 23.66
CA SER A 188 15.95 -15.42 24.57
C SER A 188 17.41 -15.57 24.16
N HIS A 189 17.80 -16.73 23.62
CA HIS A 189 19.18 -16.94 23.14
C HIS A 189 19.44 -16.05 21.92
N ARG A 190 18.52 -16.05 20.94
CA ARG A 190 18.67 -15.25 19.72
C ARG A 190 18.69 -13.75 20.00
N ALA A 191 17.88 -13.29 20.96
CA ALA A 191 17.88 -11.89 21.40
C ALA A 191 19.22 -11.47 22.04
N ILE A 192 19.81 -12.32 22.87
CA ILE A 192 21.13 -12.06 23.46
C ILE A 192 22.24 -12.11 22.39
N ASP A 193 22.20 -13.07 21.46
CA ASP A 193 23.15 -13.13 20.34
C ASP A 193 23.12 -11.82 19.52
N MET A 194 21.92 -11.34 19.16
CA MET A 194 21.74 -10.06 18.46
C MET A 194 22.24 -8.87 19.30
N LEU A 195 21.97 -8.85 20.61
CA LEU A 195 22.44 -7.78 21.49
C LEU A 195 23.97 -7.74 21.56
N ILE A 196 24.62 -8.90 21.69
CA ILE A 196 26.08 -9.01 21.71
C ILE A 196 26.68 -8.52 20.38
N GLN A 197 26.12 -8.93 19.25
CA GLN A 197 26.54 -8.44 17.93
C GLN A 197 26.40 -6.91 17.83
N LYS A 198 25.25 -6.38 18.24
CA LYS A 198 24.99 -4.93 18.26
C LYS A 198 26.00 -4.18 19.13
N MET A 199 26.32 -4.68 20.33
CA MET A 199 27.30 -4.07 21.23
C MET A 199 28.71 -4.08 20.63
N LYS A 200 29.05 -5.11 19.85
CA LYS A 200 30.32 -5.20 19.11
C LYS A 200 30.36 -4.38 17.82
N LYS A 201 29.21 -3.81 17.40
CA LYS A 201 29.00 -3.20 16.08
C LYS A 201 29.18 -4.18 14.92
N ASP A 202 28.98 -5.47 15.17
CA ASP A 202 28.95 -6.49 14.13
C ASP A 202 27.63 -6.41 13.34
N PRO A 203 27.60 -6.82 12.05
CA PRO A 203 26.36 -6.93 11.30
C PRO A 203 25.40 -7.92 11.97
N PHE A 204 24.16 -7.49 12.19
CA PHE A 204 23.07 -8.34 12.70
C PHE A 204 21.78 -8.07 11.92
N THR A 205 20.89 -9.06 11.87
CA THR A 205 19.56 -8.92 11.25
C THR A 205 18.49 -8.96 12.34
N THR A 206 17.64 -7.94 12.40
CA THR A 206 16.51 -7.95 13.34
C THR A 206 15.45 -8.97 12.92
N GLU A 207 15.00 -9.81 13.85
CA GLU A 207 13.83 -10.68 13.66
C GLU A 207 12.52 -9.88 13.61
N PHE A 208 12.53 -8.66 14.15
CA PHE A 208 11.40 -7.74 14.16
C PHE A 208 11.82 -6.42 13.53
N ALA A 209 11.64 -6.31 12.22
CA ALA A 209 11.89 -5.06 11.52
C ALA A 209 10.93 -3.98 12.06
N MET A 210 11.49 -2.87 12.53
CA MET A 210 10.71 -1.69 12.88
C MET A 210 9.96 -1.21 11.63
N PRO A 211 8.69 -0.78 11.76
CA PRO A 211 7.98 -0.17 10.65
C PRO A 211 8.75 1.04 10.13
N THR A 212 8.83 1.19 8.81
CA THR A 212 9.30 2.41 8.16
C THR A 212 8.19 3.44 8.25
N PHE A 213 8.39 4.46 9.09
CA PHE A 213 7.48 5.60 9.15
C PHE A 213 7.76 6.53 7.98
N ASP A 214 6.70 6.94 7.29
CA ASP A 214 6.77 7.99 6.30
C ASP A 214 7.19 9.30 6.99
N ARG A 215 8.10 10.05 6.37
CA ARG A 215 8.55 11.34 6.88
C ARG A 215 8.06 12.42 5.94
N VAL A 216 7.10 13.20 6.41
CA VAL A 216 6.59 14.36 5.68
C VAL A 216 7.38 15.59 6.13
N ASN A 217 7.89 16.37 5.18
CA ASN A 217 8.51 17.65 5.50
C ASN A 217 7.44 18.61 6.06
N PRO A 218 7.75 19.38 7.11
CA PRO A 218 6.81 20.37 7.62
C PRO A 218 6.50 21.42 6.54
N ASN A 219 5.25 21.88 6.49
CA ASN A 219 4.88 23.02 5.65
C ASN A 219 5.64 24.28 6.09
N PRO A 220 5.90 25.22 5.16
CA PRO A 220 6.48 26.51 5.52
C PRO A 220 5.69 27.21 6.63
N ALA A 221 6.40 27.90 7.52
CA ALA A 221 5.76 28.64 8.61
C ALA A 221 4.83 29.74 8.07
N ILE A 222 3.65 29.86 8.68
CA ILE A 222 2.72 30.96 8.44
C ILE A 222 3.30 32.21 9.08
N LYS A 223 3.46 33.27 8.28
CA LYS A 223 4.15 34.51 8.72
C LYS A 223 3.25 35.44 9.52
N ASP A 224 1.97 35.50 9.19
CA ASP A 224 1.00 36.40 9.81
C ASP A 224 -0.21 35.62 10.30
N MET A 225 -0.20 35.32 11.59
CA MET A 225 -1.30 34.60 12.24
C MET A 225 -2.57 35.46 12.35
N SER A 226 -2.46 36.79 12.42
CA SER A 226 -3.60 37.69 12.65
C SER A 226 -4.63 37.69 11.53
N GLN A 227 -4.28 37.18 10.35
CA GLN A 227 -5.15 37.01 9.18
C GLN A 227 -5.40 35.53 8.84
N THR A 228 -4.98 34.62 9.72
CA THR A 228 -5.02 33.17 9.49
C THR A 228 -6.30 32.57 10.04
N LYS A 229 -7.01 31.83 9.19
CA LYS A 229 -8.10 30.93 9.55
C LYS A 229 -7.53 29.57 9.99
N ILE A 230 -7.84 29.21 11.24
CA ILE A 230 -7.37 27.98 11.89
C ILE A 230 -8.53 27.01 12.04
N ALA A 231 -8.31 25.73 11.79
CA ALA A 231 -9.25 24.66 12.14
C ALA A 231 -8.67 23.71 13.19
N ILE A 232 -9.57 23.00 13.88
CA ILE A 232 -9.21 21.91 14.79
C ILE A 232 -9.56 20.58 14.14
N VAL A 233 -8.62 19.64 14.19
CA VAL A 233 -8.85 18.22 13.92
C VAL A 233 -8.38 17.47 15.14
N THR A 234 -9.18 16.56 15.68
CA THR A 234 -8.82 15.79 16.87
C THR A 234 -8.83 14.30 16.61
N SER A 235 -7.83 13.63 17.17
CA SER A 235 -7.79 12.17 17.34
C SER A 235 -8.12 11.74 18.77
N GLY A 236 -8.37 12.69 19.68
CA GLY A 236 -8.76 12.45 21.07
C GLY A 236 -10.25 12.13 21.26
N GLY A 237 -11.03 12.08 20.18
CA GLY A 237 -12.40 11.60 20.17
C GLY A 237 -13.41 12.43 20.98
N ILE A 238 -13.23 13.75 21.05
CA ILE A 238 -14.27 14.64 21.57
C ILE A 238 -15.39 14.76 20.54
N VAL A 239 -16.62 14.57 20.98
CA VAL A 239 -17.84 14.64 20.18
C VAL A 239 -18.91 15.42 20.96
N PRO A 240 -19.95 15.96 20.29
CA PRO A 240 -21.10 16.51 20.99
C PRO A 240 -21.76 15.47 21.89
N LYS A 241 -22.41 15.93 22.94
CA LYS A 241 -23.08 15.10 23.94
C LYS A 241 -24.00 14.06 23.28
N GLY A 242 -23.88 12.81 23.72
CA GLY A 242 -24.63 11.68 23.19
C GLY A 242 -24.03 11.04 21.94
N ASN A 243 -22.89 11.54 21.45
CA ASN A 243 -22.18 11.02 20.27
C ASN A 243 -23.14 10.82 19.07
N PRO A 244 -23.65 11.91 18.46
CA PRO A 244 -24.77 11.86 17.52
C PRO A 244 -24.49 11.03 16.26
N ASP A 245 -23.22 10.99 15.81
CA ASP A 245 -22.82 10.16 14.66
C ASP A 245 -22.48 8.72 15.03
N HIS A 246 -22.56 8.38 16.32
CA HIS A 246 -22.17 7.09 16.88
C HIS A 246 -20.76 6.67 16.42
N ILE A 247 -19.78 7.58 16.53
CA ILE A 247 -18.38 7.26 16.23
C ILE A 247 -17.93 6.14 17.18
N GLU A 248 -17.31 5.11 16.64
CA GLU A 248 -16.88 3.96 17.42
C GLU A 248 -15.69 4.32 18.33
N SER A 249 -15.69 3.78 19.54
CA SER A 249 -14.64 4.07 20.54
C SER A 249 -13.28 3.45 20.25
N SER A 250 -13.24 2.52 19.30
CA SER A 250 -12.04 1.92 18.75
C SER A 250 -12.28 1.58 17.29
N SER A 251 -11.21 1.67 16.49
CA SER A 251 -11.20 1.29 15.08
C SER A 251 -12.32 1.96 14.28
N ALA A 252 -12.53 3.25 14.53
CA ALA A 252 -13.61 4.02 13.91
C ALA A 252 -13.61 3.87 12.39
N SER A 253 -14.81 3.63 11.86
CA SER A 253 -15.06 3.49 10.43
C SER A 253 -15.43 4.82 9.78
N LYS A 254 -15.63 5.85 10.60
CA LYS A 254 -16.12 7.19 10.26
C LYS A 254 -15.49 8.25 11.17
N TYR A 255 -15.63 9.50 10.76
CA TYR A 255 -15.27 10.69 11.54
C TYR A 255 -16.48 11.63 11.64
N GLY A 256 -16.47 12.51 12.63
CA GLY A 256 -17.50 13.53 12.83
C GLY A 256 -17.04 14.89 12.36
N LYS A 257 -17.98 15.74 11.92
CA LYS A 257 -17.76 17.17 11.65
C LYS A 257 -18.81 17.96 12.42
N TYR A 258 -18.37 18.79 13.35
CA TYR A 258 -19.26 19.42 14.34
C TYR A 258 -19.07 20.92 14.36
N ASP A 259 -20.20 21.64 14.46
CA ASP A 259 -20.24 23.11 14.54
C ASP A 259 -19.86 23.58 15.95
N ILE A 260 -18.85 24.45 16.03
CA ILE A 260 -18.34 25.10 17.23
C ILE A 260 -18.50 26.63 17.21
N SER A 261 -19.26 27.19 16.27
CA SER A 261 -19.45 28.64 16.11
C SER A 261 -20.08 29.32 17.32
N LYS A 262 -20.94 28.59 18.04
CA LYS A 262 -21.67 29.11 19.21
C LYS A 262 -20.96 28.89 20.54
N PHE A 263 -19.83 28.19 20.53
CA PHE A 263 -19.13 27.80 21.74
C PHE A 263 -17.92 28.70 21.97
N ARG A 264 -17.81 29.16 23.22
CA ARG A 264 -16.62 29.82 23.75
C ARG A 264 -15.83 28.94 24.72
N ASP A 265 -16.47 27.88 25.22
CA ASP A 265 -15.97 26.96 26.25
C ASP A 265 -16.75 25.65 26.06
N LEU A 266 -16.07 24.52 26.15
CA LEU A 266 -16.62 23.19 25.92
C LEU A 266 -16.71 22.40 27.22
N THR A 267 -17.94 22.28 27.70
CA THR A 267 -18.23 21.72 29.02
C THR A 267 -18.80 20.31 28.95
N ASP A 268 -18.95 19.69 30.12
CA ASP A 268 -19.56 18.38 30.31
C ASP A 268 -21.03 18.29 29.85
N GLN A 269 -21.70 19.43 29.65
CA GLN A 269 -23.06 19.51 29.13
C GLN A 269 -23.10 19.39 27.60
N ASP A 270 -22.07 19.90 26.93
CA ASP A 270 -22.08 20.10 25.49
C ASP A 270 -21.35 18.99 24.74
N HIS A 271 -20.28 18.47 25.34
CA HIS A 271 -19.36 17.53 24.70
C HIS A 271 -18.98 16.38 25.62
N GLU A 272 -18.51 15.29 25.01
CA GLU A 272 -18.01 14.12 25.71
C GLU A 272 -17.00 13.35 24.87
N THR A 273 -16.34 12.40 25.50
CA THR A 273 -15.33 11.54 24.89
C THR A 273 -15.96 10.26 24.36
N ALA A 274 -15.82 10.03 23.05
CA ALA A 274 -16.08 8.74 22.42
C ALA A 274 -14.85 7.82 22.41
N HIS A 275 -13.66 8.33 22.71
CA HIS A 275 -12.39 7.59 22.64
C HIS A 275 -12.24 6.50 23.72
N GLY A 276 -11.93 5.27 23.32
CA GLY A 276 -11.82 4.11 24.24
C GLY A 276 -10.43 3.82 24.82
N GLY A 277 -9.40 4.59 24.47
CA GLY A 277 -8.00 4.35 24.84
C GLY A 277 -7.38 5.25 25.93
N TYR A 278 -8.13 6.17 26.55
CA TYR A 278 -7.67 6.93 27.72
C TYR A 278 -8.82 7.14 28.73
N ASP A 279 -8.50 7.57 29.96
CA ASP A 279 -9.49 7.89 31.00
C ASP A 279 -10.24 9.19 30.64
N PRO A 280 -11.54 9.12 30.30
CA PRO A 280 -12.29 10.27 29.81
C PRO A 280 -12.70 11.23 30.91
N THR A 281 -12.47 10.93 32.20
CA THR A 281 -13.01 11.71 33.32
C THR A 281 -12.67 13.19 33.20
N PHE A 282 -11.41 13.52 32.94
CA PHE A 282 -10.94 14.90 32.86
C PHE A 282 -11.37 15.62 31.58
N ALA A 283 -11.35 14.91 30.44
CA ALA A 283 -11.77 15.45 29.16
C ALA A 283 -13.30 15.65 29.08
N ASN A 284 -14.07 14.84 29.81
CA ASN A 284 -15.51 14.99 29.92
C ASN A 284 -15.90 16.12 30.87
N LEU A 285 -15.12 16.39 31.92
CA LEU A 285 -15.35 17.55 32.78
C LEU A 285 -15.08 18.87 32.05
N ASP A 286 -14.11 18.86 31.15
CA ASP A 286 -13.58 20.01 30.43
C ASP A 286 -12.94 19.52 29.12
N SER A 287 -13.68 19.69 28.02
CA SER A 287 -13.29 19.19 26.70
C SER A 287 -12.22 20.06 26.03
N ASP A 288 -12.03 21.29 26.51
CA ASP A 288 -10.99 22.19 26.01
C ASP A 288 -9.56 21.67 26.30
N ARG A 289 -9.43 20.73 27.24
CA ARG A 289 -8.19 19.96 27.47
C ARG A 289 -7.71 19.18 26.25
N VAL A 290 -8.62 18.81 25.36
CA VAL A 290 -8.33 18.03 24.16
C VAL A 290 -8.51 18.86 22.89
N ILE A 291 -9.48 19.78 22.86
CA ILE A 291 -9.73 20.67 21.72
C ILE A 291 -9.79 22.13 22.19
N PRO A 292 -8.76 22.97 21.96
CA PRO A 292 -8.60 24.26 22.66
C PRO A 292 -9.49 25.36 22.06
N VAL A 293 -10.82 25.23 22.16
CA VAL A 293 -11.76 26.21 21.63
C VAL A 293 -11.72 27.49 22.45
N ASP A 294 -11.67 27.37 23.78
CA ASP A 294 -11.53 28.48 24.72
C ASP A 294 -10.39 29.45 24.34
N VAL A 295 -9.17 28.94 24.26
CA VAL A 295 -7.97 29.73 23.99
C VAL A 295 -8.00 30.29 22.57
N LEU A 296 -8.48 29.52 21.58
CA LEU A 296 -8.55 30.00 20.21
C LEU A 296 -9.60 31.10 20.04
N ARG A 297 -10.72 31.05 20.75
CA ARG A 297 -11.74 32.12 20.77
C ARG A 297 -11.23 33.38 21.44
N ASP A 298 -10.40 33.25 22.47
CA ASP A 298 -9.74 34.41 23.07
C ASP A 298 -8.67 35.00 22.14
N MET A 299 -7.87 34.16 21.49
CA MET A 299 -6.89 34.61 20.49
C MET A 299 -7.53 35.30 19.28
N GLU A 300 -8.69 34.81 18.83
CA GLU A 300 -9.49 35.43 17.77
C GLU A 300 -9.99 36.81 18.20
N LYS A 301 -10.55 36.91 19.41
CA LYS A 301 -11.01 38.17 20.00
C LYS A 301 -9.88 39.20 20.19
N GLU A 302 -8.69 38.73 20.54
CA GLU A 302 -7.48 39.55 20.70
C GLU A 302 -6.85 39.95 19.35
N GLY A 303 -7.34 39.43 18.21
CA GLY A 303 -6.77 39.67 16.89
C GLY A 303 -5.42 38.98 16.67
N ARG A 304 -5.08 37.99 17.49
CA ARG A 304 -3.84 37.18 17.36
C ARG A 304 -3.98 36.13 16.28
N ILE A 305 -5.21 35.70 16.00
CA ILE A 305 -5.58 34.89 14.85
C ILE A 305 -6.69 35.59 14.05
N GLY A 306 -6.83 35.26 12.77
CA GLY A 306 -7.86 35.86 11.92
C GLY A 306 -9.25 35.30 12.21
N GLU A 307 -9.37 33.97 12.19
CA GLU A 307 -10.64 33.28 12.43
C GLU A 307 -10.39 31.87 12.97
N LEU A 308 -11.18 31.44 13.95
CA LEU A 308 -11.33 30.01 14.25
C LEU A 308 -12.50 29.47 13.42
N PHE A 309 -12.18 28.57 12.49
CA PHE A 309 -13.12 27.90 11.61
C PHE A 309 -14.26 27.27 12.43
N ASN A 310 -15.49 27.47 11.93
CA ASN A 310 -16.70 27.12 12.66
C ASN A 310 -16.91 25.62 12.85
N PHE A 311 -16.13 24.76 12.20
CA PHE A 311 -16.24 23.31 12.37
C PHE A 311 -14.93 22.70 12.86
N PHE A 312 -15.05 21.68 13.70
CA PHE A 312 -13.94 20.77 13.98
C PHE A 312 -14.26 19.36 13.49
N TYR A 313 -13.22 18.56 13.31
CA TYR A 313 -13.34 17.18 12.88
C TYR A 313 -12.85 16.26 13.98
N ALA A 314 -13.63 15.22 14.29
CA ALA A 314 -13.33 14.29 15.36
C ALA A 314 -13.12 12.87 14.83
N THR A 315 -12.01 12.28 15.23
CA THR A 315 -11.73 10.84 15.11
C THR A 315 -11.39 10.31 16.51
N THR A 316 -11.55 9.01 16.74
CA THR A 316 -11.26 8.41 18.04
C THR A 316 -9.87 7.81 18.15
N GLY A 317 -8.98 7.92 17.14
CA GLY A 317 -7.53 7.59 17.18
C GLY A 317 -7.12 6.15 17.54
N ASN A 318 -7.72 5.60 18.59
CA ASN A 318 -7.65 4.26 19.13
C ASN A 318 -7.96 3.18 18.09
N GLY A 319 -6.95 2.37 17.77
CA GLY A 319 -7.12 1.23 16.87
C GLY A 319 -7.52 1.59 15.43
N THR A 320 -7.44 2.87 15.03
CA THR A 320 -7.75 3.31 13.66
C THR A 320 -6.70 2.75 12.70
N SER A 321 -7.17 2.09 11.63
CA SER A 321 -6.26 1.55 10.62
C SER A 321 -5.55 2.68 9.86
N VAL A 322 -4.30 2.45 9.43
CA VAL A 322 -3.56 3.42 8.60
C VAL A 322 -4.32 3.76 7.31
N ALA A 323 -5.05 2.81 6.75
CA ALA A 323 -5.87 3.03 5.55
C ALA A 323 -7.04 3.99 5.83
N ASN A 324 -7.80 3.78 6.91
CA ASN A 324 -8.89 4.66 7.30
C ASN A 324 -8.38 6.05 7.67
N ALA A 325 -7.29 6.13 8.45
CA ALA A 325 -6.68 7.41 8.80
C ALA A 325 -6.27 8.22 7.56
N LYS A 326 -5.70 7.57 6.54
CA LYS A 326 -5.38 8.22 5.25
C LYS A 326 -6.63 8.68 4.50
N ALA A 327 -7.69 7.86 4.47
CA ALA A 327 -8.95 8.21 3.82
C ALA A 327 -9.61 9.42 4.50
N PHE A 328 -9.75 9.41 5.83
CA PHE A 328 -10.30 10.52 6.60
C PHE A 328 -9.47 11.79 6.40
N ALA A 329 -8.13 11.69 6.49
CA ALA A 329 -7.26 12.84 6.29
C ALA A 329 -7.41 13.46 4.88
N ALA A 330 -7.58 12.65 3.84
CA ALA A 330 -7.78 13.14 2.48
C ALA A 330 -9.11 13.89 2.32
N GLU A 331 -10.20 13.36 2.89
CA GLU A 331 -11.52 14.00 2.86
C GLU A 331 -11.57 15.28 3.69
N ILE A 332 -11.05 15.24 4.92
CA ILE A 332 -10.95 16.40 5.81
C ILE A 332 -10.08 17.49 5.17
N ALA A 333 -8.92 17.14 4.61
CA ALA A 333 -8.05 18.12 3.96
C ALA A 333 -8.72 18.80 2.77
N LYS A 334 -9.49 18.04 1.97
CA LYS A 334 -10.25 18.60 0.84
C LYS A 334 -11.30 19.61 1.31
N ASP A 335 -12.04 19.28 2.37
CA ASP A 335 -13.04 20.16 2.95
C ASP A 335 -12.39 21.43 3.54
N LEU A 336 -11.30 21.29 4.30
CA LEU A 336 -10.54 22.41 4.87
C LEU A 336 -10.00 23.36 3.79
N ILE A 337 -9.41 22.83 2.71
CA ILE A 337 -8.93 23.64 1.58
C ILE A 337 -10.09 24.40 0.93
N SER A 338 -11.25 23.76 0.76
CA SER A 338 -12.42 24.40 0.16
C SER A 338 -13.06 25.50 1.02
N ASN A 339 -12.70 25.57 2.30
CA ASN A 339 -13.13 26.60 3.26
C ASN A 339 -12.03 27.63 3.58
N ASP A 340 -10.98 27.68 2.75
CA ASP A 340 -9.82 28.59 2.88
C ASP A 340 -9.11 28.50 4.24
N VAL A 341 -9.12 27.32 4.86
CA VAL A 341 -8.37 27.07 6.11
C VAL A 341 -6.89 27.01 5.80
N GLN A 342 -6.10 27.81 6.50
CA GLN A 342 -4.66 27.96 6.26
C GLN A 342 -3.81 27.20 7.30
N ALA A 343 -4.37 26.94 8.49
CA ALA A 343 -3.69 26.20 9.56
C ALA A 343 -4.61 25.18 10.20
N VAL A 344 -4.03 24.06 10.65
CA VAL A 344 -4.75 23.03 11.39
C VAL A 344 -4.00 22.73 12.68
N ILE A 345 -4.73 22.75 13.80
CA ILE A 345 -4.26 22.18 15.05
C ILE A 345 -4.77 20.75 15.11
N LEU A 346 -3.83 19.80 14.99
CA LEU A 346 -4.13 18.38 15.12
C LEU A 346 -3.87 17.95 16.57
N THR A 347 -4.93 17.70 17.34
CA THR A 347 -4.81 17.26 18.74
C THR A 347 -4.94 15.75 18.90
N SER A 348 -4.39 15.24 20.00
CA SER A 348 -4.45 13.84 20.41
C SER A 348 -4.69 13.73 21.91
N THR A 349 -4.80 12.49 22.40
CA THR A 349 -4.96 12.12 23.81
C THR A 349 -3.81 12.55 24.70
#